data_AF-A0A7V7ZHK2-F1
#
_entry.id   AF-A0A7V7ZHK2-F1
#
_cell.length_a   1.000
_cell.length_b   1.000
_cell.length_c   1.000
_cell.angle_alpha   90.00
_cell.angle_beta   90.00
_cell.angle_gamma   90.00
#
_symmetry.space_group_name_H-M   'P 1'
#
loop_
_entity.id
_entity.type
_entity.pdbx_description
1 polymer ?
#
loop_
_entity_poly.entity_id
_entity_poly.type
_entity_poly.pdbx_seq_one_letter_code
_entity_poly.pdbx_strand_id
1 'polypeptide(L)'
;MVRLFILFAFAAATLVGCSPIVQNVSQGTPKPLPDGTVLLLRQGTTYGAIVLDRQQEIPEQVSFTWYYRNDGGSILDPNDPKVTTGQALSRGPSIPEMRFGTFVVPWSIAATGLGYVYYDRLTSAPAQPNQLEIAITDLSAVVAVDAANAQWHYRSAPPAYYTYGGNWYFD
;
A
#
# COMPACT_ATOMS: atom_id res chain seq x y z
N MET A 1 11.92 -30.69 -66.85
CA MET A 1 11.99 -30.87 -65.39
C MET A 1 12.50 -29.58 -64.76
N VAL A 2 11.60 -28.79 -64.18
CA VAL A 2 11.93 -27.52 -63.51
C VAL A 2 12.26 -27.83 -62.05
N ARG A 3 13.47 -27.49 -61.59
CA ARG A 3 13.86 -27.60 -60.18
C ARG A 3 13.83 -26.22 -59.53
N LEU A 4 12.91 -26.10 -58.58
CA LEU A 4 12.61 -24.98 -57.71
C LEU A 4 13.74 -24.81 -56.67
N PHE A 5 14.40 -23.66 -56.64
CA PHE A 5 15.31 -23.28 -55.54
C PHE A 5 14.50 -22.49 -54.50
N ILE A 6 14.32 -23.09 -53.32
CA ILE A 6 13.67 -22.46 -52.16
C ILE A 6 14.74 -21.64 -51.42
N LEU A 7 14.59 -20.31 -51.41
CA LEU A 7 15.35 -19.42 -50.52
C LEU A 7 14.87 -19.62 -49.08
N PHE A 8 15.79 -19.96 -48.18
CA PHE A 8 15.57 -19.82 -46.74
C PHE A 8 15.76 -18.36 -46.34
N ALA A 9 14.66 -17.66 -46.05
CA ALA A 9 14.70 -16.38 -45.35
C ALA A 9 14.83 -16.66 -43.85
N PHE A 10 16.00 -16.36 -43.28
CA PHE A 10 16.17 -16.25 -41.83
C PHE A 10 15.42 -15.00 -41.36
N ALA A 11 14.22 -15.18 -40.81
CA ALA A 11 13.56 -14.14 -40.05
C ALA A 11 14.31 -13.97 -38.72
N ALA A 12 15.04 -12.87 -38.59
CA ALA A 12 15.61 -12.44 -37.32
C ALA A 12 14.45 -12.14 -36.36
N ALA A 13 14.23 -13.03 -35.39
CA ALA A 13 13.35 -12.77 -34.26
C ALA A 13 14.01 -11.68 -33.40
N THR A 14 13.60 -10.43 -33.61
CA THR A 14 13.85 -9.37 -32.64
C THR A 14 13.04 -9.73 -31.39
N LEU A 15 13.74 -10.20 -30.35
CA LEU A 15 13.23 -10.26 -28.99
C LEU A 15 12.99 -8.82 -28.51
N VAL A 16 11.85 -8.26 -28.92
CA VAL A 16 11.37 -6.98 -28.38
C VAL A 16 10.69 -7.29 -27.06
N GLY A 17 11.22 -6.70 -25.99
CA GLY A 17 10.50 -6.53 -24.75
C GLY A 17 10.91 -7.50 -23.63
N CYS A 18 12.15 -7.38 -23.15
CA CYS A 18 12.26 -7.21 -21.70
C CYS A 18 11.38 -6.02 -21.37
N SER A 19 10.15 -6.26 -20.93
CA SER A 19 9.42 -5.21 -20.22
C SER A 19 10.35 -4.82 -19.09
N PRO A 20 10.78 -3.54 -18.98
CA PRO A 20 11.40 -3.11 -17.75
C PRO A 20 10.39 -3.50 -16.67
N ILE A 21 10.82 -4.34 -15.72
CA ILE A 21 10.16 -4.44 -14.45
C ILE A 21 9.93 -2.99 -14.06
N VAL A 22 8.67 -2.57 -13.98
CA VAL A 22 8.35 -1.28 -13.37
C VAL A 22 8.89 -1.42 -11.95
N GLN A 23 10.10 -0.90 -11.74
CA GLN A 23 10.76 -0.79 -10.44
C GLN A 23 10.05 0.29 -9.64
N ASN A 24 8.74 0.14 -9.44
CA ASN A 24 8.06 0.76 -8.32
C ASN A 24 8.38 -0.14 -7.12
N VAL A 25 9.63 -0.08 -6.65
CA VAL A 25 10.03 -0.77 -5.43
C VAL A 25 9.38 0.00 -4.29
N SER A 26 8.15 -0.34 -3.97
CA SER A 26 7.48 0.12 -2.77
C SER A 26 8.30 -0.36 -1.58
N GLN A 27 8.70 0.54 -0.69
CA GLN A 27 9.35 0.14 0.56
C GLN A 27 8.28 -0.08 1.62
N GLY A 28 8.39 -1.19 2.33
CA GLY A 28 7.48 -1.54 3.42
C GLY A 28 7.72 -0.67 4.65
N THR A 29 6.81 -0.77 5.62
CA THR A 29 7.04 -0.30 6.97
C THR A 29 8.32 -0.92 7.56
N PRO A 30 9.05 -0.18 8.42
CA PRO A 30 10.31 -0.66 8.98
C PRO A 30 10.16 -1.89 9.87
N LYS A 31 8.95 -2.11 10.40
CA LYS A 31 8.56 -3.27 11.21
C LYS A 31 7.22 -3.81 10.72
N PRO A 32 6.98 -5.12 10.83
CA PRO A 32 5.69 -5.67 10.54
C PRO A 32 4.65 -5.18 11.56
N LEU A 33 3.43 -5.00 11.10
CA LEU A 33 2.31 -4.46 11.84
C LEU A 33 1.41 -5.60 12.33
N PRO A 34 1.06 -5.63 13.62
CA PRO A 34 0.17 -6.63 14.16
C PRO A 34 -1.29 -6.43 13.72
N ASP A 35 -2.08 -7.48 13.84
CA ASP A 35 -3.55 -7.38 13.86
C ASP A 35 -4.00 -6.37 14.93
N GLY A 36 -5.09 -5.67 14.67
CA GLY A 36 -5.59 -4.54 15.44
C GLY A 36 -4.95 -3.19 15.10
N THR A 37 -3.87 -3.15 14.29
CA THR A 37 -3.22 -1.88 13.94
C THR A 37 -4.17 -1.00 13.15
N VAL A 38 -4.30 0.26 13.58
CA VAL A 38 -5.06 1.30 12.88
C VAL A 38 -4.11 2.16 12.04
N LEU A 39 -4.38 2.20 10.74
CA LEU A 39 -3.71 3.05 9.77
C LEU A 39 -4.66 4.18 9.41
N LEU A 40 -4.21 5.43 9.50
CA LEU A 40 -4.92 6.56 8.92
C LEU A 40 -4.33 6.87 7.55
N LEU A 41 -5.19 7.14 6.59
CA LEU A 41 -4.83 7.45 5.21
C LEU A 41 -5.31 8.86 4.88
N ARG A 42 -4.48 9.61 4.15
CA ARG A 42 -4.90 10.87 3.54
C ARG A 42 -4.42 10.96 2.10
N GLN A 43 -5.24 11.57 1.26
CA GLN A 43 -4.92 11.87 -0.12
C GLN A 43 -5.63 13.16 -0.53
N GLY A 44 -4.89 14.28 -0.50
CA GLY A 44 -5.50 15.61 -0.68
C GLY A 44 -6.52 15.89 0.43
N THR A 45 -7.78 16.11 0.05
CA THR A 45 -8.90 16.35 0.99
C THR A 45 -9.70 15.09 1.33
N THR A 46 -9.22 13.91 0.93
CA THR A 46 -9.85 12.62 1.21
C THR A 46 -9.14 11.95 2.38
N TYR A 47 -9.92 11.41 3.32
CA TYR A 47 -9.41 10.72 4.50
C TYR A 47 -10.00 9.32 4.59
N GLY A 48 -9.22 8.40 5.17
CA GLY A 48 -9.69 7.08 5.48
C GLY A 48 -8.94 6.44 6.63
N ALA A 49 -9.42 5.30 7.06
CA ALA A 49 -8.71 4.45 8.00
C ALA A 49 -8.83 2.98 7.60
N ILE A 50 -7.82 2.20 7.97
CA ILE A 50 -7.81 0.74 7.90
C ILE A 50 -7.58 0.23 9.32
N VAL A 51 -8.36 -0.76 9.75
CA VAL A 51 -8.07 -1.61 10.91
C VAL A 51 -7.69 -2.99 10.37
N LEU A 52 -6.47 -3.43 10.65
CA LEU A 52 -6.01 -4.76 10.24
C LEU A 52 -6.69 -5.81 11.13
N ASP A 53 -7.73 -6.50 10.65
CA ASP A 53 -8.53 -7.39 11.51
C ASP A 53 -7.86 -8.75 11.70
N ARG A 54 -7.36 -9.34 10.61
CA ARG A 54 -6.72 -10.66 10.61
C ARG A 54 -5.78 -10.81 9.43
N GLN A 55 -4.54 -11.14 9.71
CA GLN A 55 -3.51 -11.41 8.71
C GLN A 55 -3.13 -12.90 8.73
N GLN A 56 -3.14 -13.56 7.57
CA GLN A 56 -2.85 -14.98 7.46
C GLN A 56 -1.85 -15.24 6.33
N GLU A 57 -0.89 -16.13 6.60
CA GLU A 57 0.21 -16.44 5.68
C GLU A 57 -0.15 -17.49 4.62
N ILE A 58 -0.99 -18.47 4.98
CA ILE A 58 -1.34 -19.58 4.09
C ILE A 58 -2.87 -19.78 4.10
N PRO A 59 -3.58 -19.44 3.01
CA PRO A 59 -3.10 -18.60 1.91
C PRO A 59 -2.81 -17.16 2.39
N GLU A 60 -1.96 -16.42 1.66
CA GLU A 60 -1.68 -15.02 1.98
C GLU A 60 -2.96 -14.18 1.83
N GLN A 61 -3.44 -13.65 2.96
CA GLN A 61 -4.64 -12.82 3.00
C GLN A 61 -4.65 -11.86 4.18
N VAL A 62 -5.35 -10.74 4.01
CA VAL A 62 -5.67 -9.78 5.06
C VAL A 62 -7.15 -9.44 5.02
N SER A 63 -7.86 -9.65 6.13
CA SER A 63 -9.16 -9.01 6.35
C SER A 63 -8.97 -7.71 7.08
N PHE A 64 -9.71 -6.69 6.67
CA PHE A 64 -9.61 -5.37 7.26
C PHE A 64 -10.96 -4.65 7.27
N THR A 65 -11.14 -3.81 8.29
CA THR A 65 -12.24 -2.86 8.37
C THR A 65 -11.75 -1.52 7.85
N TRP A 66 -12.57 -0.82 7.07
CA TRP A 66 -12.20 0.46 6.47
C TRP A 66 -13.25 1.54 6.75
N TYR A 67 -12.76 2.78 6.80
CA TYR A 67 -13.53 4.01 6.96
C TYR A 67 -13.10 4.98 5.86
N TYR A 68 -14.03 5.68 5.24
CA TYR A 68 -13.75 6.55 4.11
C TYR A 68 -14.63 7.78 4.12
N ARG A 69 -14.04 8.95 3.87
CA ARG A 69 -14.77 10.19 3.59
C ARG A 69 -14.02 11.05 2.57
N ASN A 70 -14.76 11.66 1.65
CA ASN A 70 -14.23 12.48 0.57
C ASN A 70 -14.91 13.85 0.44
N ASP A 71 -15.72 14.23 1.43
CA ASP A 71 -16.49 15.48 1.45
C ASP A 71 -15.68 16.70 1.94
N GLY A 72 -14.37 16.52 2.18
CA GLY A 72 -13.46 17.56 2.68
C GLY A 72 -13.40 17.68 4.21
N GLY A 73 -14.27 16.99 4.96
CA GLY A 73 -14.07 16.84 6.40
C GLY A 73 -13.09 15.72 6.74
N SER A 74 -12.69 15.63 8.00
CA SER A 74 -11.61 14.74 8.46
C SER A 74 -12.01 13.77 9.58
N ILE A 75 -13.19 13.94 10.19
CA ILE A 75 -13.62 13.12 11.32
C ILE A 75 -14.14 11.77 10.83
N LEU A 76 -13.46 10.68 11.18
CA LEU A 76 -13.90 9.32 10.88
C LEU A 76 -14.77 8.82 12.04
N ASP A 77 -16.06 9.10 11.97
CA ASP A 77 -17.10 8.57 12.86
C ASP A 77 -18.04 7.66 12.06
N PRO A 78 -18.17 6.36 12.38
CA PRO A 78 -19.12 5.48 11.68
C PRO A 78 -20.59 5.91 11.81
N ASN A 79 -20.93 6.80 12.75
CA ASN A 79 -22.27 7.36 12.90
C ASN A 79 -22.50 8.63 12.07
N ASP A 80 -21.43 9.23 11.52
CA ASP A 80 -21.56 10.35 10.57
C ASP A 80 -22.03 9.80 9.21
N PRO A 81 -23.19 10.23 8.68
CA PRO A 81 -23.73 9.71 7.41
C PRO A 81 -22.83 10.00 6.20
N LYS A 82 -21.83 10.87 6.35
CA LYS A 82 -20.84 11.15 5.29
C LYS A 82 -19.64 10.21 5.31
N VAL A 83 -19.50 9.40 6.35
CA VAL A 83 -18.46 8.37 6.45
C VAL A 83 -19.01 7.06 5.93
N THR A 84 -18.40 6.51 4.89
CA THR A 84 -18.68 5.15 4.45
C THR A 84 -17.74 4.18 5.15
N THR A 85 -18.27 3.03 5.55
CA THR A 85 -17.49 2.00 6.25
C THR A 85 -17.80 0.62 5.68
N GLY A 86 -16.89 -0.31 5.88
CA GLY A 86 -17.11 -1.69 5.49
C GLY A 86 -15.98 -2.60 5.91
N GLN A 87 -16.13 -3.87 5.57
CA GLN A 87 -15.12 -4.90 5.74
C GLN A 87 -14.73 -5.45 4.38
N ALA A 88 -13.47 -5.79 4.21
CA ALA A 88 -12.95 -6.36 2.98
C ALA A 88 -11.90 -7.43 3.27
N LEU A 89 -11.68 -8.29 2.28
CA LEU A 89 -10.66 -9.32 2.30
C LEU A 89 -9.79 -9.13 1.06
N SER A 90 -8.50 -8.86 1.26
CA SER A 90 -7.50 -8.90 0.20
C SER A 90 -6.77 -10.23 0.21
N ARG A 91 -6.57 -10.81 -0.98
CA ARG A 91 -5.91 -12.11 -1.21
C ARG A 91 -5.32 -12.12 -2.61
N GLY A 92 -4.17 -12.74 -2.80
CA GLY A 92 -3.59 -12.92 -4.13
C GLY A 92 -2.13 -13.35 -4.11
N PRO A 93 -1.63 -13.96 -5.22
CA PRO A 93 -0.23 -14.43 -5.33
C PRO A 93 0.78 -13.32 -5.67
N SER A 94 0.33 -12.06 -5.76
CA SER A 94 1.14 -10.88 -6.09
C SER A 94 0.70 -9.76 -5.15
N ILE A 95 1.66 -8.99 -4.60
CA ILE A 95 1.50 -8.00 -3.51
C ILE A 95 0.02 -7.59 -3.34
N PRO A 96 -0.72 -8.27 -2.44
CA PRO A 96 -2.14 -8.00 -2.27
C PRO A 96 -2.33 -6.54 -1.85
N GLU A 97 -3.35 -5.88 -2.38
CA GLU A 97 -3.64 -4.49 -2.04
C GLU A 97 -4.92 -4.41 -1.22
N MET A 98 -4.92 -3.59 -0.19
CA MET A 98 -6.14 -3.15 0.49
C MET A 98 -6.72 -1.98 -0.28
N ARG A 99 -7.94 -2.15 -0.81
CA ARG A 99 -8.59 -1.18 -1.71
C ARG A 99 -9.96 -0.80 -1.18
N PHE A 100 -10.22 0.50 -1.11
CA PHE A 100 -11.54 1.09 -0.80
C PHE A 100 -11.55 2.56 -1.19
N GLY A 101 -12.68 3.06 -1.72
CA GLY A 101 -12.74 4.42 -2.25
C GLY A 101 -11.64 4.67 -3.29
N THR A 102 -10.86 5.74 -3.09
CA THR A 102 -9.69 6.08 -3.92
C THR A 102 -8.38 5.47 -3.41
N PHE A 103 -8.39 4.85 -2.23
CA PHE A 103 -7.18 4.34 -1.59
C PHE A 103 -6.79 2.97 -2.14
N VAL A 104 -5.49 2.83 -2.40
CA VAL A 104 -4.83 1.59 -2.77
C VAL A 104 -3.60 1.47 -1.88
N VAL A 105 -3.62 0.53 -0.94
CA VAL A 105 -2.51 0.32 -0.01
C VAL A 105 -1.91 -1.05 -0.28
N PRO A 106 -0.72 -1.14 -0.90
CA PRO A 106 -0.08 -2.42 -1.08
C PRO A 106 0.34 -2.99 0.28
N TRP A 107 0.22 -4.31 0.40
CA TRP A 107 0.44 -5.04 1.64
C TRP A 107 1.07 -6.40 1.35
N SER A 108 1.76 -6.98 2.33
CA SER A 108 2.24 -8.35 2.30
C SER A 108 2.27 -8.96 3.69
N ILE A 109 2.32 -10.28 3.77
CA ILE A 109 2.45 -11.01 5.03
C ILE A 109 3.92 -11.15 5.45
N ALA A 110 4.19 -10.95 6.73
CA ALA A 110 5.46 -11.30 7.37
C ALA A 110 5.37 -12.67 8.07
N ALA A 111 4.27 -12.89 8.80
CA ALA A 111 3.87 -14.13 9.44
C ALA A 111 2.38 -14.03 9.78
N THR A 112 1.72 -15.13 10.17
CA THR A 112 0.33 -15.03 10.65
C THR A 112 0.20 -14.00 11.79
N GLY A 113 -0.73 -13.06 11.64
CA GLY A 113 -0.96 -11.93 12.54
C GLY A 113 -0.02 -10.73 12.36
N LEU A 114 0.89 -10.75 11.37
CA LEU A 114 1.91 -9.73 11.13
C LEU A 114 2.10 -9.47 9.63
N GLY A 115 2.11 -8.21 9.20
CA GLY A 115 2.32 -7.86 7.80
C GLY A 115 2.97 -6.50 7.57
N TYR A 116 3.41 -6.27 6.34
CA TYR A 116 4.01 -5.00 5.94
C TYR A 116 3.01 -4.19 5.11
N VAL A 117 2.94 -2.90 5.39
CA VAL A 117 2.27 -1.94 4.52
C VAL A 117 3.32 -1.21 3.71
N TYR A 118 3.04 -0.96 2.45
CA TYR A 118 4.00 -0.33 1.55
C TYR A 118 3.59 1.10 1.19
N TYR A 119 4.60 1.94 1.02
CA TYR A 119 4.43 3.30 0.54
C TYR A 119 4.58 3.34 -0.98
N ASP A 120 3.79 4.21 -1.63
CA ASP A 120 3.83 4.41 -3.08
C ASP A 120 5.15 5.02 -3.59
N ARG A 121 5.98 5.56 -2.70
CA ARG A 121 7.16 6.36 -3.07
C ARG A 121 8.37 6.01 -2.21
N LEU A 122 9.52 6.03 -2.89
CA LEU A 122 10.85 6.01 -2.28
C LEU A 122 11.24 7.39 -1.72
N THR A 123 12.03 7.42 -0.66
CA THR A 123 12.46 8.66 0.01
C THR A 123 13.09 9.68 -0.94
N SER A 124 13.77 9.23 -2.00
CA SER A 124 14.40 10.09 -3.02
C SER A 124 13.42 10.94 -3.85
N ALA A 125 12.13 10.53 -3.96
CA ALA A 125 10.99 11.14 -4.70
C ALA A 125 11.28 12.27 -5.66
N PRO A 126 10.51 13.36 -5.88
CA PRO A 126 9.80 14.28 -4.97
C PRO A 126 8.36 13.88 -4.61
N ALA A 127 7.74 14.63 -3.69
CA ALA A 127 6.34 14.45 -3.32
C ALA A 127 5.41 14.90 -4.46
N GLN A 128 4.36 14.14 -4.73
CA GLN A 128 3.34 14.49 -5.72
C GLN A 128 2.11 15.10 -5.04
N PRO A 129 1.38 16.01 -5.71
CA PRO A 129 0.06 16.43 -5.24
C PRO A 129 -0.88 15.24 -5.11
N ASN A 130 -1.71 15.21 -4.06
CA ASN A 130 -2.67 14.13 -3.81
C ASN A 130 -2.03 12.74 -3.79
N GLN A 131 -0.81 12.65 -3.29
CA GLN A 131 -0.15 11.39 -3.01
C GLN A 131 -0.75 10.74 -1.77
N LEU A 132 -0.83 9.40 -1.76
CA LEU A 132 -1.19 8.65 -0.57
C LEU A 132 -0.16 8.88 0.54
N GLU A 133 -0.66 9.26 1.71
CA GLU A 133 0.13 9.33 2.92
C GLU A 133 -0.54 8.48 4.01
N ILE A 134 0.30 7.78 4.77
CA ILE A 134 -0.11 6.82 5.79
C ILE A 134 0.44 7.28 7.14
N ALA A 135 -0.42 7.34 8.15
CA ALA A 135 -0.01 7.44 9.55
C ALA A 135 -0.32 6.11 10.24
N ILE A 136 0.68 5.52 10.89
CA ILE A 136 0.52 4.33 11.73
C ILE A 136 0.25 4.83 13.13
N THR A 137 -0.80 4.32 13.78
CA THR A 137 -1.27 4.84 15.07
C THR A 137 -1.22 3.77 16.15
N ASP A 138 -1.36 4.21 17.40
CA ASP A 138 -1.55 3.40 18.60
C ASP A 138 -3.04 3.30 19.01
N LEU A 139 -3.95 3.72 18.11
CA LEU A 139 -5.39 3.61 18.34
C LEU A 139 -5.81 2.15 18.42
N SER A 140 -6.77 1.87 19.31
CA SER A 140 -7.41 0.55 19.42
C SER A 140 -8.70 0.43 18.60
N ALA A 141 -9.26 1.55 18.15
CA ALA A 141 -10.47 1.61 17.32
C ALA A 141 -10.59 2.97 16.61
N VAL A 142 -11.41 3.02 15.56
CA VAL A 142 -11.77 4.27 14.87
C VAL A 142 -13.15 4.73 15.35
N VAL A 143 -13.15 5.58 16.39
CA VAL A 143 -14.37 6.18 16.96
C VAL A 143 -14.21 7.70 16.99
N ALA A 144 -14.86 8.40 16.07
CA ALA A 144 -14.79 9.86 15.92
C ALA A 144 -13.34 10.39 15.82
N VAL A 145 -12.48 9.68 15.09
CA VAL A 145 -11.07 10.04 14.94
C VAL A 145 -10.94 11.20 13.96
N ASP A 146 -10.46 12.35 14.39
CA ASP A 146 -10.08 13.42 13.47
C ASP A 146 -8.78 13.06 12.75
N ALA A 147 -8.88 12.56 11.52
CA ALA A 147 -7.73 12.14 10.71
C ALA A 147 -6.84 13.31 10.27
N ALA A 148 -7.29 14.57 10.37
CA ALA A 148 -6.47 15.75 10.08
C ALA A 148 -5.74 16.30 11.30
N ASN A 149 -5.96 15.72 12.49
CA ASN A 149 -5.34 16.18 13.72
C ASN A 149 -3.80 16.18 13.60
N ALA A 150 -3.17 17.27 14.05
CA ALA A 150 -1.73 17.49 13.93
C ALA A 150 -0.88 16.47 14.70
N GLN A 151 -1.47 15.67 15.61
CA GLN A 151 -0.78 14.57 16.28
C GLN A 151 -0.38 13.43 15.33
N TRP A 152 -1.02 13.31 14.17
CA TRP A 152 -0.78 12.20 13.25
C TRP A 152 0.42 12.48 12.33
N HIS A 153 1.40 11.58 12.38
CA HIS A 153 2.61 11.65 11.57
C HIS A 153 2.42 10.90 10.25
N TYR A 154 1.76 11.56 9.30
CA TYR A 154 1.58 11.05 7.94
C TYR A 154 2.87 11.04 7.14
N ARG A 155 3.10 9.95 6.40
CA ARG A 155 4.25 9.80 5.52
C ARG A 155 3.85 9.18 4.18
N SER A 156 4.39 9.69 3.09
CA SER A 156 4.26 9.14 1.74
C SER A 156 5.41 8.21 1.33
N ALA A 157 6.39 8.05 2.22
CA ALA A 157 7.57 7.22 2.07
C ALA A 157 7.91 6.63 3.45
N PRO A 158 8.63 5.50 3.53
CA PRO A 158 9.10 5.01 4.82
C PRO A 158 10.01 6.05 5.49
N PRO A 159 10.12 6.03 6.83
CA PRO A 159 11.13 6.82 7.53
C PRO A 159 12.52 6.55 6.93
N ALA A 160 13.36 7.58 6.89
CA ALA A 160 14.71 7.44 6.37
C ALA A 160 15.46 6.40 7.20
N TYR A 161 16.07 5.42 6.51
CA TYR A 161 17.00 4.51 7.13
C TYR A 161 18.39 5.15 7.08
N TYR A 162 19.10 5.12 8.19
CA TYR A 162 20.55 5.30 8.18
C TYR A 162 21.23 4.11 8.86
N THR A 163 22.38 3.75 8.32
CA THR A 163 23.24 2.72 8.88
C THR A 163 24.31 3.41 9.73
N TYR A 164 24.41 3.02 11.00
CA TYR A 164 25.51 3.43 11.87
C TYR A 164 26.12 2.19 12.52
N GLY A 165 27.39 1.89 12.20
CA GLY A 165 28.07 0.70 12.73
C GLY A 165 27.45 -0.65 12.30
N GLY A 166 26.82 -0.71 11.12
CA GLY A 166 26.19 -1.94 10.61
C GLY A 166 24.81 -2.25 11.18
N ASN A 167 24.31 -1.40 12.08
CA ASN A 167 22.96 -1.49 12.62
C ASN A 167 22.00 -0.54 11.90
N TRP A 168 20.76 -0.98 11.74
CA TRP A 168 19.68 -0.22 11.12
C TRP A 168 18.96 0.62 12.18
N TYR A 169 18.83 1.93 11.92
CA TYR A 169 18.09 2.87 12.76
C TYR A 169 16.91 3.46 11.99
N PHE A 170 15.87 3.86 12.71
CA PHE A 170 14.66 4.47 12.16
C PHE A 170 14.41 5.80 12.89
N ASP A 171 14.14 6.88 12.15
CA ASP A 171 13.74 8.20 12.67
C ASP A 171 12.26 8.31 13.02
#